data_AF-A0A7J3XEU4-F1
#
_entry.id   AF-A0A7J3XEU4-F1
#
_cell.length_a   1.000
_cell.length_b   1.000
_cell.length_c   1.000
_cell.angle_alpha   90.00
_cell.angle_beta   90.00
_cell.angle_gamma   90.00
#
_symmetry.space_group_name_H-M   'P 1'
#
loop_
_entity.id
_entity.type
_entity.pdbx_description
1 polymer ?
#
loop_
_entity_poly.entity_id
_entity_poly.type
_entity_poly.pdbx_seq_one_letter_code
_entity_poly.pdbx_strand_id
1 'polypeptide(L)'
;MKGIARVLEAILASLIILGSLSYFLVAKVHESKWGYAILENELQDVLIALTKTGELIDFIRKNDITGLHLELNALLPKTVMYRLEVIGLPKPVIRIGCNCSESELLKLRKMLHLERERIIEFNGRNLSFGFQLVDLSRPSEDIDLIVFFGYRNLSRYSWELESFLREDKGIVMIANLSDEDLNDAYLTGLFGLGYKAGDPSSDNYFANTSNVSTISYHISRLFADMPVRINTSLNTQGYFYLRASLHNITTGQDENGSYVVHDLDPTKYREGDVFLANDETGRSWRIRVYEIDADPSDGITYADIGIVDRNYTFLFPSVSGENHVAASELTVVKTTNDFASVQVREGVGSYGKGRAVWIKIYDPNSTDLNQLLRSMMIYAAGERFVMEHYPTKLPTRYVSTSMILSDAYFDFPFVVKLIGWFVY
;
A
#
# COMPACT_ATOMS: atom_id res chain seq x y z
N MET A 1 40.43 55.59 -52.21
CA MET A 1 39.63 54.39 -51.89
C MET A 1 40.16 53.56 -50.72
N LYS A 2 41.48 53.40 -50.50
CA LYS A 2 42.04 52.63 -49.36
C LYS A 2 41.66 53.15 -47.96
N GLY A 3 41.42 54.46 -47.81
CA GLY A 3 41.01 55.06 -46.53
C GLY A 3 39.59 54.69 -46.10
N ILE A 4 38.65 54.65 -47.04
CA ILE A 4 37.25 54.29 -46.76
C ILE A 4 37.15 52.82 -46.33
N ALA A 5 37.90 51.93 -46.98
CA ALA A 5 37.96 50.52 -46.60
C ALA A 5 38.42 50.33 -45.14
N ARG A 6 39.48 51.04 -44.72
CA ARG A 6 39.98 50.97 -43.33
C ARG A 6 38.99 51.49 -42.30
N VAL A 7 38.27 52.57 -42.62
CA VAL A 7 37.22 53.11 -41.72
C VAL A 7 36.07 52.12 -41.58
N LEU A 8 35.65 51.49 -42.69
CA LEU A 8 34.59 50.49 -42.67
C LEU A 8 34.99 49.24 -41.86
N GLU A 9 36.23 48.79 -42.01
CA GLU A 9 36.80 47.65 -41.27
C GLU A 9 36.84 47.91 -39.76
N ALA A 10 37.24 49.13 -39.36
CA ALA A 10 37.26 49.54 -37.96
C ALA A 10 35.85 49.61 -37.35
N ILE A 11 34.85 50.09 -38.11
CA ILE A 11 33.44 50.10 -37.68
C ILE A 11 32.93 48.67 -37.51
N LEU A 12 33.20 47.78 -38.46
CA LEU A 12 32.78 46.37 -38.41
C LEU A 12 33.44 45.62 -37.24
N ALA A 13 34.74 45.81 -37.03
CA ALA A 13 35.45 45.26 -35.89
C ALA A 13 34.88 45.78 -34.55
N SER A 14 34.55 47.08 -34.49
CA SER A 14 33.95 47.67 -33.28
C SER A 14 32.56 47.11 -33.01
N LEU A 15 31.72 46.90 -34.04
CA LEU A 15 30.41 46.27 -33.92
C LEU A 15 30.49 44.82 -33.47
N ILE A 16 31.45 44.05 -34.01
CA ILE A 16 31.69 42.65 -33.59
C ILE A 16 32.14 42.61 -32.14
N ILE A 17 33.06 43.50 -31.73
CA ILE A 17 33.54 43.58 -30.35
C ILE A 17 32.39 43.97 -29.40
N LEU A 18 31.58 44.98 -29.75
CA LEU A 18 30.41 45.39 -28.95
C LEU A 18 29.35 44.28 -28.85
N GLY A 19 29.07 43.59 -29.94
CA GLY A 19 28.13 42.46 -29.97
C GLY A 19 28.66 41.25 -29.19
N SER A 20 29.97 41.00 -29.20
CA SER A 20 30.57 39.94 -28.38
C SER A 20 30.55 40.31 -26.90
N LEU A 21 30.83 41.57 -26.56
CA LEU A 21 30.77 42.08 -25.19
C LEU A 21 29.35 41.99 -24.63
N SER A 22 28.30 42.28 -25.41
CA SER A 22 26.93 42.13 -24.93
C SER A 22 26.54 40.67 -24.67
N TYR A 23 27.08 39.71 -25.43
CA TYR A 23 26.90 38.28 -25.18
C TYR A 23 27.65 37.80 -23.92
N PHE A 24 28.89 38.25 -23.71
CA PHE A 24 29.71 37.86 -22.55
C PHE A 24 29.38 38.64 -21.26
N LEU A 25 28.85 39.86 -21.36
CA LEU A 25 28.50 40.73 -20.23
C LEU A 25 27.01 40.72 -19.89
N VAL A 26 26.20 39.79 -20.43
CA VAL A 26 24.91 39.51 -19.80
C VAL A 26 25.22 39.08 -18.38
N ALA A 27 24.98 39.98 -17.42
CA ALA A 27 25.05 39.65 -16.01
C ALA A 27 24.06 38.51 -15.79
N LYS A 28 24.57 37.28 -15.76
CA LYS A 28 23.84 36.13 -15.27
C LYS A 28 23.75 36.32 -13.76
N VAL A 29 22.87 37.24 -13.33
CA VAL A 29 22.46 37.35 -11.95
C VAL A 29 21.88 35.99 -11.63
N HIS A 30 22.64 35.18 -10.92
CA HIS A 30 22.13 33.92 -10.43
C HIS A 30 20.99 34.29 -9.50
N GLU A 31 19.79 33.84 -9.82
CA GLU A 31 18.64 34.10 -8.97
C GLU A 31 18.96 33.67 -7.54
N SER A 32 18.68 34.55 -6.60
CA SER A 32 18.96 34.34 -5.19
C SER A 32 18.16 33.13 -4.69
N LYS A 33 18.87 32.08 -4.24
CA LYS A 33 18.24 30.91 -3.60
C LYS A 33 17.74 31.19 -2.18
N TRP A 34 17.99 32.38 -1.64
CA TRP A 34 17.60 32.75 -0.28
C TRP A 34 16.09 32.64 -0.04
N GLY A 35 15.26 33.03 -1.01
CA GLY A 35 13.80 32.90 -0.87
C GLY A 35 13.35 31.45 -0.72
N TYR A 36 13.99 30.52 -1.41
CA TYR A 36 13.70 29.09 -1.29
C TYR A 36 14.22 28.49 0.01
N ALA A 37 15.37 28.95 0.52
CA ALA A 37 15.88 28.52 1.82
C ALA A 37 14.97 28.99 2.98
N ILE A 38 14.41 30.20 2.88
CA ILE A 38 13.41 30.70 3.84
C ILE A 38 12.16 29.84 3.77
N LEU A 39 11.64 29.58 2.57
CA LEU A 39 10.46 28.74 2.39
C LEU A 39 10.68 27.33 2.94
N GLU A 40 11.84 26.71 2.71
CA GLU A 40 12.15 25.38 3.25
C GLU A 40 12.07 25.32 4.78
N ASN A 41 12.61 26.33 5.47
CA ASN A 41 12.49 26.46 6.92
C ASN A 41 11.03 26.66 7.36
N GLU A 42 10.27 27.52 6.65
CA GLU A 42 8.84 27.71 6.92
C GLU A 42 8.06 26.40 6.78
N LEU A 43 8.31 25.62 5.72
CA LEU A 43 7.66 24.32 5.55
C LEU A 43 8.00 23.34 6.69
N GLN A 44 9.24 23.39 7.20
CA GLN A 44 9.65 22.54 8.32
C GLN A 44 8.91 22.94 9.61
N ASP A 45 8.82 24.24 9.90
CA ASP A 45 8.07 24.76 11.05
C ASP A 45 6.58 24.43 10.94
N VAL A 46 6.00 24.51 9.74
CA VAL A 46 4.61 24.11 9.47
C VAL A 46 4.39 22.62 9.79
N LEU A 47 5.27 21.72 9.35
CA LEU A 47 5.14 20.29 9.68
C LEU A 47 5.22 20.03 11.19
N ILE A 48 6.12 20.72 11.90
CA ILE A 48 6.22 20.62 13.36
C ILE A 48 4.95 21.14 14.02
N ALA A 49 4.41 22.28 13.56
CA ALA A 49 3.20 22.87 14.08
C ALA A 49 1.99 21.93 13.91
N LEU A 50 1.77 21.41 12.70
CA LEU A 50 0.68 20.47 12.39
C LEU A 50 0.73 19.18 13.24
N THR A 51 1.94 18.73 13.57
CA THR A 51 2.12 17.58 14.45
C THR A 51 1.75 17.93 15.90
N LYS A 52 2.14 19.10 16.38
CA LYS A 52 1.85 19.57 17.75
C LYS A 52 0.40 19.96 17.98
N THR A 53 -0.28 20.49 16.96
CA THR A 53 -1.72 20.80 17.05
C THR A 53 -2.58 19.55 17.01
N GLY A 54 -2.06 18.43 16.49
CA GLY A 54 -2.78 17.18 16.33
C GLY A 54 -3.56 17.08 15.03
N GLU A 55 -3.63 18.15 14.22
CA GLU A 55 -4.36 18.16 12.94
C GLU A 55 -3.85 17.10 11.95
N LEU A 56 -2.53 16.89 11.91
CA LEU A 56 -1.94 15.84 11.07
C LEU A 56 -2.31 14.43 11.55
N ILE A 57 -2.39 14.24 12.87
CA ILE A 57 -2.77 12.98 13.50
C ILE A 57 -4.26 12.69 13.26
N ASP A 58 -5.10 13.70 13.45
CA ASP A 58 -6.54 13.63 13.19
C ASP A 58 -6.83 13.38 11.71
N PHE A 59 -6.07 13.98 10.78
CA PHE A 59 -6.16 13.64 9.37
C PHE A 59 -5.81 12.17 9.10
N ILE A 60 -4.70 11.66 9.64
CA ILE A 60 -4.26 10.28 9.42
C ILE A 60 -5.30 9.28 9.94
N ARG A 61 -5.86 9.53 11.12
CA ARG A 61 -6.85 8.64 11.76
C ARG A 61 -8.26 8.82 11.19
N LYS A 62 -8.80 10.04 11.28
CA LYS A 62 -10.21 10.34 10.99
C LYS A 62 -10.46 10.73 9.54
N ASN A 63 -9.42 10.86 8.73
CA ASN A 63 -9.52 11.36 7.36
C ASN A 63 -10.13 12.78 7.27
N ASP A 64 -9.89 13.62 8.30
CA ASP A 64 -10.33 15.02 8.31
C ASP A 64 -9.40 15.88 7.44
N ILE A 65 -9.74 15.95 6.15
CA ILE A 65 -9.03 16.77 5.15
C ILE A 65 -9.30 18.26 5.40
N THR A 66 -10.43 18.63 6.00
CA THR A 66 -10.87 20.02 6.11
C THR A 66 -10.09 20.77 7.17
N GLY A 67 -9.93 20.17 8.36
CA GLY A 67 -9.12 20.74 9.45
C GLY A 67 -7.67 20.97 9.01
N LEU A 68 -7.05 19.93 8.44
CA LEU A 68 -5.68 20.00 7.91
C LEU A 68 -5.51 21.08 6.83
N HIS A 69 -6.46 21.20 5.90
CA HIS A 69 -6.39 22.20 4.83
C HIS A 69 -6.52 23.63 5.36
N LEU A 70 -7.43 23.87 6.32
CA LEU A 70 -7.61 25.17 6.96
C LEU A 70 -6.34 25.59 7.71
N GLU A 71 -5.72 24.67 8.46
CA GLU A 71 -4.51 24.94 9.22
C GLU A 71 -3.31 25.21 8.29
N LEU A 72 -3.13 24.40 7.23
CA LEU A 72 -2.08 24.63 6.23
C LEU A 72 -2.21 26.01 5.57
N ASN A 73 -3.42 26.42 5.22
CA ASN A 73 -3.68 27.72 4.61
C ASN A 73 -3.50 28.89 5.60
N ALA A 74 -3.62 28.64 6.91
CA ALA A 74 -3.38 29.63 7.95
C ALA A 74 -1.88 29.81 8.23
N LEU A 75 -1.10 28.72 8.17
CA LEU A 75 0.33 28.70 8.48
C LEU A 75 1.20 29.16 7.29
N LEU A 76 0.78 28.89 6.05
CA LEU A 76 1.56 29.23 4.86
C LEU A 76 1.21 30.62 4.31
N PRO A 77 2.20 31.37 3.77
CA PRO A 77 1.92 32.63 3.09
C PRO A 77 1.00 32.43 1.88
N LYS A 78 0.12 33.40 1.60
CA LYS A 78 -0.80 33.37 0.44
C LYS A 78 -0.09 33.30 -0.93
N THR A 79 1.20 33.62 -0.97
CA THR A 79 2.05 33.55 -2.16
C THR A 79 2.67 32.16 -2.36
N VAL A 80 2.41 31.21 -1.46
CA VAL A 80 2.94 29.86 -1.50
C VAL A 80 1.81 28.89 -1.81
N MET A 81 2.00 28.08 -2.85
CA MET A 81 1.23 26.86 -3.07
C MET A 81 1.98 25.68 -2.48
N TYR A 82 1.23 24.64 -2.12
CA TYR A 82 1.80 23.46 -1.48
C TYR A 82 1.18 22.15 -1.96
N ARG A 83 1.94 21.09 -1.69
CA ARG A 83 1.55 19.70 -1.83
C ARG A 83 2.03 18.93 -0.61
N LEU A 84 1.09 18.37 0.15
CA LEU A 84 1.36 17.47 1.26
C LEU A 84 1.22 16.02 0.77
N GLU A 85 2.21 15.20 1.05
CA GLU A 85 2.18 13.77 0.78
C GLU A 85 2.38 13.00 2.08
N VAL A 86 1.57 11.97 2.30
CA VAL A 86 1.77 11.00 3.39
C VAL A 86 2.01 9.64 2.77
N ILE A 87 3.23 9.12 2.96
CA ILE A 87 3.68 7.83 2.45
C ILE A 87 3.54 6.79 3.57
N GLY A 88 3.01 5.62 3.22
CA GLY A 88 2.64 4.55 4.14
C GLY A 88 1.20 4.66 4.65
N LEU A 89 0.37 5.56 4.10
CA LEU A 89 -1.03 5.75 4.51
C LEU A 89 -1.97 5.06 3.50
N PRO A 90 -2.68 3.99 3.91
CA PRO A 90 -3.70 3.36 3.06
C PRO A 90 -4.83 4.32 2.68
N LYS A 91 -5.35 4.15 1.46
CA LYS A 91 -6.54 4.87 0.99
C LYS A 91 -7.75 4.56 1.89
N PRO A 92 -8.58 5.55 2.24
CA PRO A 92 -9.76 5.32 3.10
C PRO A 92 -10.85 4.49 2.39
N VAL A 93 -10.87 4.52 1.06
CA VAL A 93 -11.72 3.69 0.22
C VAL A 93 -10.82 3.03 -0.82
N ILE A 94 -10.78 1.71 -0.82
CA ILE A 94 -10.07 0.90 -1.82
C ILE A 94 -11.11 0.29 -2.74
N ARG A 95 -11.13 0.71 -4.00
CA ARG A 95 -12.05 0.21 -5.01
C ARG A 95 -11.40 -0.92 -5.79
N ILE A 96 -11.99 -2.10 -5.69
CA ILE A 96 -11.53 -3.35 -6.28
C ILE A 96 -12.40 -3.67 -7.49
N GLY A 97 -11.77 -3.67 -8.66
CA GLY A 97 -12.33 -4.19 -9.90
C GLY A 97 -12.03 -5.68 -10.05
N CYS A 98 -13.04 -6.55 -10.07
CA CYS A 98 -12.84 -7.98 -10.28
C CYS A 98 -13.12 -8.35 -11.74
N ASN A 99 -12.09 -8.78 -12.48
CA ASN A 99 -12.26 -9.41 -13.78
C ASN A 99 -12.50 -10.91 -13.57
N CYS A 100 -13.67 -11.22 -13.04
CA CYS A 100 -14.04 -12.55 -12.56
C CYS A 100 -15.54 -12.78 -12.71
N SER A 101 -15.97 -14.01 -12.48
CA SER A 101 -17.39 -14.38 -12.35
C SER A 101 -17.97 -13.92 -11.00
N GLU A 102 -19.29 -13.88 -10.87
CA GLU A 102 -19.95 -13.50 -9.60
C GLU A 102 -19.59 -14.43 -8.45
N SER A 103 -19.41 -15.73 -8.70
CA SER A 103 -19.01 -16.70 -7.67
C SER A 103 -17.58 -16.46 -7.20
N GLU A 104 -16.68 -16.09 -8.10
CA GLU A 104 -15.30 -15.68 -7.75
C GLU A 104 -15.28 -14.36 -6.99
N LEU A 105 -16.16 -13.41 -7.32
CA LEU A 105 -16.30 -12.18 -6.55
C LEU A 105 -16.78 -12.45 -5.13
N LEU A 106 -17.76 -13.35 -4.96
CA LEU A 106 -18.20 -13.80 -3.63
C LEU A 106 -17.08 -14.51 -2.88
N LYS A 107 -16.29 -15.34 -3.57
CA LYS A 107 -15.09 -15.99 -3.01
C LYS A 107 -14.06 -14.96 -2.54
N LEU A 108 -13.81 -13.91 -3.34
CA LEU A 108 -12.91 -12.82 -2.96
C LEU A 108 -13.41 -12.06 -1.73
N ARG A 109 -14.71 -11.75 -1.66
CA ARG A 109 -15.30 -11.11 -0.48
C ARG A 109 -15.16 -11.97 0.78
N LYS A 110 -15.30 -13.29 0.64
CA LYS A 110 -15.07 -14.24 1.72
C LYS A 110 -13.59 -14.28 2.14
N MET A 111 -12.67 -14.39 1.18
CA MET A 111 -11.22 -14.33 1.43
C MET A 111 -10.80 -13.02 2.11
N LEU A 112 -11.51 -11.94 1.85
CA LEU A 112 -11.25 -10.68 2.51
C LEU A 112 -12.06 -10.48 3.79
N HIS A 113 -12.87 -11.43 4.26
CA HIS A 113 -13.74 -11.30 5.44
C HIS A 113 -14.62 -10.01 5.40
N LEU A 114 -15.27 -9.76 4.25
CA LEU A 114 -16.07 -8.55 3.98
C LEU A 114 -17.52 -8.87 3.57
N GLU A 115 -18.15 -9.87 4.21
CA GLU A 115 -19.47 -10.36 3.79
C GLU A 115 -20.62 -9.36 4.01
N ARG A 116 -20.52 -8.50 5.03
CA ARG A 116 -21.58 -7.53 5.39
C ARG A 116 -21.04 -6.15 5.71
N GLU A 117 -19.97 -6.07 6.50
CA GLU A 117 -19.36 -4.82 6.89
C GLU A 117 -18.23 -4.45 5.93
N ARG A 118 -18.25 -3.20 5.49
CA ARG A 118 -17.25 -2.68 4.55
C ARG A 118 -16.13 -1.95 5.25
N ILE A 119 -16.28 -1.60 6.53
CA ILE A 119 -15.36 -0.74 7.27
C ILE A 119 -14.54 -1.60 8.22
N ILE A 120 -13.23 -1.45 8.17
CA ILE A 120 -12.27 -2.07 9.08
C ILE A 120 -11.42 -0.96 9.66
N GLU A 121 -11.20 -0.97 10.96
CA GLU A 121 -10.27 -0.06 11.60
C GLU A 121 -8.83 -0.59 11.47
N PHE A 122 -7.93 0.23 10.92
CA PHE A 122 -6.50 -0.06 10.83
C PHE A 122 -5.73 1.14 11.37
N ASN A 123 -5.09 1.00 12.53
CA ASN A 123 -4.41 2.08 13.27
C ASN A 123 -5.28 3.32 13.50
N GLY A 124 -6.52 3.15 13.96
CA GLY A 124 -7.39 4.30 14.16
C GLY A 124 -7.96 4.90 12.87
N ARG A 125 -7.73 4.27 11.71
CA ARG A 125 -8.25 4.70 10.41
C ARG A 125 -9.26 3.71 9.87
N ASN A 126 -10.44 4.23 9.56
CA ASN A 126 -11.49 3.47 8.90
C ASN A 126 -11.14 3.27 7.42
N LEU A 127 -10.90 2.02 7.05
CA LEU A 127 -10.68 1.58 5.67
C LEU A 127 -11.95 0.93 5.15
N SER A 128 -12.34 1.28 3.94
CA SER A 128 -13.50 0.67 3.28
C SER A 128 -13.19 0.06 1.94
N PHE A 129 -13.86 -1.05 1.62
CA PHE A 129 -13.64 -1.78 0.38
C PHE A 129 -14.87 -1.72 -0.52
N GLY A 130 -14.68 -1.20 -1.74
CA GLY A 130 -15.66 -1.20 -2.81
C GLY A 130 -15.37 -2.33 -3.79
N PHE A 131 -16.41 -2.99 -4.30
CA PHE A 131 -16.26 -4.08 -5.28
C PHE A 131 -17.12 -3.81 -6.50
N GLN A 132 -16.54 -3.96 -7.70
CA GLN A 132 -17.26 -3.95 -8.96
C GLN A 132 -16.69 -4.97 -9.94
N LEU A 133 -17.53 -5.53 -10.80
CA LEU A 133 -17.06 -6.36 -11.91
C LEU A 133 -16.51 -5.47 -13.01
N VAL A 134 -15.40 -5.89 -13.65
CA VAL A 134 -14.70 -5.05 -14.63
C VAL A 134 -14.24 -5.85 -15.83
N ASP A 135 -14.26 -5.20 -16.99
CA ASP A 135 -13.64 -5.69 -18.21
C ASP A 135 -12.24 -5.07 -18.35
N LEU A 136 -11.23 -5.91 -18.60
CA LEU A 136 -9.86 -5.47 -18.81
C LEU A 136 -9.69 -4.60 -20.06
N SER A 137 -10.63 -4.67 -21.01
CA SER A 137 -10.62 -3.80 -22.20
C SER A 137 -10.88 -2.32 -21.89
N ARG A 138 -11.56 -2.05 -20.77
CA ARG A 138 -11.95 -0.70 -20.33
C ARG A 138 -12.03 -0.65 -18.80
N PRO A 139 -10.89 -0.74 -18.10
CA PRO A 139 -10.90 -0.59 -16.66
C PRO A 139 -11.42 0.80 -16.29
N SER A 140 -12.35 0.87 -15.35
CA SER A 140 -12.88 2.14 -14.87
C SER A 140 -11.78 2.97 -14.18
N GLU A 141 -11.79 4.28 -14.41
CA GLU A 141 -10.82 5.21 -13.82
C GLU A 141 -10.90 5.27 -12.30
N ASP A 142 -12.06 4.93 -11.74
CA ASP A 142 -12.34 5.02 -10.32
C ASP A 142 -11.79 3.83 -9.51
N ILE A 143 -11.29 2.78 -10.16
CA ILE A 143 -10.73 1.57 -9.53
C ILE A 143 -9.30 1.81 -9.09
N ASP A 144 -8.95 1.33 -7.89
CA ASP A 144 -7.57 1.34 -7.38
C ASP A 144 -6.82 0.05 -7.70
N LEU A 145 -7.56 -1.07 -7.80
CA LEU A 145 -6.97 -2.39 -7.92
C LEU A 145 -7.81 -3.34 -8.79
N ILE A 146 -7.18 -4.04 -9.72
CA ILE A 146 -7.82 -5.11 -10.50
C ILE A 146 -7.46 -6.48 -9.91
N VAL A 147 -8.44 -7.34 -9.66
CA VAL A 147 -8.25 -8.73 -9.22
C VAL A 147 -8.77 -9.68 -10.28
N PHE A 148 -8.04 -10.77 -10.52
CA PHE A 148 -8.57 -11.91 -11.26
C PHE A 148 -8.03 -13.22 -10.70
N PHE A 149 -8.77 -14.29 -10.98
CA PHE A 149 -8.41 -15.65 -10.58
C PHE A 149 -7.92 -16.45 -11.78
N GLY A 150 -6.96 -17.35 -11.51
CA GLY A 150 -6.37 -18.25 -12.50
C GLY A 150 -5.52 -17.56 -13.56
N TYR A 151 -4.98 -18.37 -14.48
CA TYR A 151 -4.29 -17.86 -15.66
C TYR A 151 -5.26 -17.13 -16.61
N ARG A 152 -4.80 -15.99 -17.14
CA ARG A 152 -5.47 -15.24 -18.19
C ARG A 152 -4.42 -14.72 -19.16
N ASN A 153 -4.71 -14.79 -20.46
CA ASN A 153 -3.86 -14.19 -21.48
C ASN A 153 -4.03 -12.66 -21.44
N LEU A 154 -3.18 -11.99 -20.67
CA LEU A 154 -3.20 -10.53 -20.49
C LEU A 154 -2.54 -9.77 -21.64
N SER A 155 -1.83 -10.46 -22.55
CA SER A 155 -1.13 -9.85 -23.68
C SER A 155 -2.06 -9.03 -24.58
N ARG A 156 -3.36 -9.38 -24.63
CA ARG A 156 -4.38 -8.68 -25.41
C ARG A 156 -4.81 -7.33 -24.82
N TYR A 157 -4.53 -7.09 -23.55
CA TYR A 157 -4.92 -5.90 -22.79
C TYR A 157 -3.70 -5.09 -22.35
N SER A 158 -2.55 -5.30 -23.00
CA SER A 158 -1.28 -4.79 -22.49
C SER A 158 -1.26 -3.27 -22.39
N TRP A 159 -1.86 -2.58 -23.35
CA TRP A 159 -1.95 -1.13 -23.38
C TRP A 159 -2.82 -0.58 -22.24
N GLU A 160 -4.00 -1.16 -22.05
CA GLU A 160 -4.95 -0.79 -21.01
C GLU A 160 -4.34 -1.02 -19.62
N LEU A 161 -3.71 -2.18 -19.40
CA LEU A 161 -3.06 -2.51 -18.13
C LEU A 161 -1.85 -1.62 -17.86
N GLU A 162 -1.02 -1.32 -18.87
CA GLU A 162 0.09 -0.38 -18.71
C GLU A 162 -0.40 1.04 -18.39
N SER A 163 -1.48 1.50 -19.04
CA SER A 163 -2.09 2.79 -18.73
C SER A 163 -2.61 2.81 -17.30
N PHE A 164 -3.31 1.76 -16.88
CA PHE A 164 -3.83 1.60 -15.53
C PHE A 164 -2.72 1.63 -14.47
N LEU A 165 -1.62 0.89 -14.69
CA LEU A 165 -0.48 0.83 -13.77
C LEU A 165 0.33 2.14 -13.71
N ARG A 166 0.33 2.96 -14.77
CA ARG A 166 0.98 4.28 -14.76
C ARG A 166 0.34 5.24 -13.76
N GLU A 167 -0.91 5.01 -13.37
CA GLU A 167 -1.66 5.83 -12.40
C GLU A 167 -1.44 5.41 -10.93
N ASP A 168 -0.38 4.65 -10.62
CA ASP A 168 -0.09 4.14 -9.26
C ASP A 168 -1.19 3.19 -8.73
N LYS A 169 -1.78 2.41 -9.64
CA LYS A 169 -2.81 1.39 -9.35
C LYS A 169 -2.22 -0.02 -9.32
N GLY A 170 -2.99 -0.97 -8.80
CA GLY A 170 -2.53 -2.35 -8.55
C GLY A 170 -3.24 -3.42 -9.39
N ILE A 171 -2.53 -4.49 -9.73
CA ILE A 171 -3.14 -5.71 -10.29
C ILE A 171 -2.78 -6.88 -9.39
N VAL A 172 -3.77 -7.73 -9.05
CA VAL A 172 -3.61 -8.91 -8.21
C VAL A 172 -4.11 -10.14 -8.95
N MET A 173 -3.22 -11.14 -9.07
CA MET A 173 -3.52 -12.45 -9.61
C MET A 173 -3.55 -13.48 -8.49
N ILE A 174 -4.68 -14.16 -8.33
CA ILE A 174 -4.85 -15.28 -7.39
C ILE A 174 -4.91 -16.57 -8.22
N ALA A 175 -3.79 -17.26 -8.37
CA ALA A 175 -3.70 -18.37 -9.31
C ALA A 175 -2.67 -19.40 -8.89
N ASN A 176 -2.98 -20.67 -9.15
CA ASN A 176 -1.94 -21.65 -9.40
C ASN A 176 -1.45 -21.50 -10.84
N LEU A 177 -0.14 -21.64 -11.04
CA LEU A 177 0.48 -21.52 -12.35
C LEU A 177 1.10 -22.85 -12.78
N SER A 178 0.71 -23.32 -13.94
CA SER A 178 1.35 -24.45 -14.61
C SER A 178 2.67 -24.03 -15.28
N ASP A 179 3.46 -25.01 -15.72
CA ASP A 179 4.67 -24.76 -16.51
C ASP A 179 4.35 -24.07 -17.85
N GLU A 180 3.14 -24.28 -18.40
CA GLU A 180 2.68 -23.59 -19.61
C GLU A 180 2.41 -22.10 -19.34
N ASP A 181 1.77 -21.77 -18.22
CA ASP A 181 1.47 -20.38 -17.85
C ASP A 181 2.77 -19.58 -17.63
N LEU A 182 3.81 -20.23 -17.10
CA LEU A 182 5.14 -19.63 -16.90
C LEU A 182 5.91 -19.44 -18.22
N ASN A 183 5.40 -19.91 -19.36
CA ASN A 183 5.95 -19.59 -20.68
C ASN A 183 5.32 -18.33 -21.31
N ASP A 184 4.25 -17.76 -20.73
CA ASP A 184 3.70 -16.48 -21.18
C ASP A 184 4.64 -15.33 -20.78
N ALA A 185 5.39 -14.80 -21.75
CA ALA A 185 6.37 -13.74 -21.55
C ALA A 185 5.76 -12.43 -21.01
N TYR A 186 4.51 -12.11 -21.37
CA TYR A 186 3.86 -10.90 -20.86
C TYR A 186 3.44 -11.08 -19.41
N LEU A 187 2.83 -12.22 -19.08
CA LEU A 187 2.41 -12.54 -17.70
C LEU A 187 3.61 -12.64 -16.75
N THR A 188 4.62 -13.42 -17.13
CA THR A 188 5.86 -13.55 -16.34
C THR A 188 6.61 -12.23 -16.21
N GLY A 189 6.65 -11.44 -17.29
CA GLY A 189 7.11 -10.06 -17.25
C GLY A 189 6.33 -9.24 -16.23
N LEU A 190 5.01 -9.14 -16.38
CA LEU A 190 4.15 -8.28 -15.55
C LEU A 190 4.32 -8.53 -14.04
N PHE A 191 4.34 -9.80 -13.63
CA PHE A 191 4.42 -10.20 -12.22
C PHE A 191 5.84 -10.51 -11.72
N GLY A 192 6.85 -10.53 -12.61
CA GLY A 192 8.24 -10.84 -12.25
C GLY A 192 8.49 -12.33 -11.95
N LEU A 193 7.72 -13.21 -12.57
CA LEU A 193 7.74 -14.65 -12.32
C LEU A 193 8.91 -15.31 -13.07
N GLY A 194 9.64 -16.19 -12.39
CA GLY A 194 10.67 -17.04 -13.01
C GLY A 194 10.37 -18.51 -12.75
N TYR A 195 10.79 -19.40 -13.66
CA TYR A 195 10.63 -20.84 -13.49
C TYR A 195 11.76 -21.46 -12.65
N LYS A 196 11.44 -22.46 -11.83
CA LYS A 196 12.40 -23.30 -11.10
C LYS A 196 11.95 -24.75 -11.09
N ALA A 197 12.85 -25.67 -11.44
CA ALA A 197 12.55 -27.10 -11.39
C ALA A 197 12.48 -27.65 -9.94
N GLY A 198 11.62 -28.66 -9.75
CA GLY A 198 11.38 -29.35 -8.47
C GLY A 198 10.08 -28.89 -7.81
N ASP A 199 9.66 -29.58 -6.75
CA ASP A 199 8.38 -29.31 -6.09
C ASP A 199 8.52 -28.30 -4.93
N PRO A 200 7.63 -27.31 -4.81
CA PRO A 200 7.65 -26.38 -3.68
C PRO A 200 7.26 -27.08 -2.37
N SER A 201 7.94 -26.74 -1.26
CA SER A 201 7.52 -27.15 0.09
C SER A 201 6.20 -26.49 0.49
N SER A 202 5.43 -27.14 1.36
CA SER A 202 4.16 -26.60 1.89
C SER A 202 4.37 -25.50 2.94
N ASP A 203 5.46 -25.57 3.71
CA ASP A 203 5.82 -24.55 4.69
C ASP A 203 6.44 -23.34 4.01
N ASN A 204 5.87 -22.17 4.32
CA ASN A 204 6.16 -20.89 3.69
C ASN A 204 6.38 -19.81 4.75
N TYR A 205 7.29 -18.88 4.51
CA TYR A 205 7.61 -17.80 5.45
C TYR A 205 7.93 -16.51 4.68
N PHE A 206 7.88 -15.37 5.36
CA PHE A 206 8.27 -14.10 4.77
C PHE A 206 9.75 -14.11 4.36
N ALA A 207 10.03 -13.74 3.11
CA ALA A 207 11.37 -13.80 2.54
C ALA A 207 12.38 -12.89 3.28
N ASN A 208 11.94 -11.71 3.74
CA ASN A 208 12.75 -10.81 4.54
C ASN A 208 11.90 -9.92 5.47
N THR A 209 12.07 -10.10 6.77
CA THR A 209 11.35 -9.33 7.81
C THR A 209 12.24 -8.29 8.50
N SER A 210 13.51 -8.21 8.12
CA SER A 210 14.52 -7.38 8.78
C SER A 210 14.94 -6.16 7.97
N ASN A 211 14.97 -6.28 6.64
CA ASN A 211 15.42 -5.20 5.76
C ASN A 211 14.27 -4.28 5.36
N VAL A 212 14.24 -3.09 5.94
CA VAL A 212 13.23 -2.03 5.70
C VAL A 212 13.08 -1.60 4.25
N SER A 213 14.07 -1.87 3.38
CA SER A 213 13.99 -1.51 1.96
C SER A 213 13.31 -2.57 1.10
N THR A 214 12.93 -3.71 1.67
CA THR A 214 12.36 -4.85 0.92
C THR A 214 10.85 -4.85 0.97
N ILE A 215 10.20 -5.25 -0.13
CA ILE A 215 8.74 -5.36 -0.19
C ILE A 215 8.21 -6.37 0.85
N SER A 216 8.93 -7.48 1.06
CA SER A 216 8.62 -8.47 2.10
C SER A 216 8.57 -7.86 3.51
N TYR A 217 9.43 -6.90 3.82
CA TYR A 217 9.40 -6.19 5.10
C TYR A 217 8.12 -5.35 5.23
N HIS A 218 7.77 -4.58 4.21
CA HIS A 218 6.58 -3.73 4.23
C HIS A 218 5.29 -4.55 4.38
N ILE A 219 5.17 -5.65 3.62
CA ILE A 219 3.98 -6.50 3.65
C ILE A 219 3.93 -7.32 4.94
N SER A 220 5.06 -7.83 5.45
CA SER A 220 5.07 -8.53 6.76
C SER A 220 4.68 -7.61 7.91
N ARG A 221 5.00 -6.32 7.81
CA ARG A 221 4.51 -5.31 8.76
C ARG A 221 3.01 -5.12 8.63
N LEU A 222 2.51 -4.82 7.42
CA LEU A 222 1.06 -4.71 7.20
C LEU A 222 0.30 -5.96 7.63
N PHE A 223 0.88 -7.15 7.44
CA PHE A 223 0.33 -8.42 7.90
C PHE A 223 0.16 -8.40 9.41
N ALA A 224 1.21 -8.14 10.18
CA ALA A 224 1.18 -8.21 11.65
C ALA A 224 0.10 -7.33 12.30
N ASP A 225 -0.37 -6.33 11.57
CA ASP A 225 -1.24 -5.29 12.09
C ASP A 225 -2.60 -5.23 11.41
N MET A 226 -2.83 -6.13 10.45
CA MET A 226 -4.09 -6.25 9.74
C MET A 226 -5.05 -7.11 10.56
N PRO A 227 -6.14 -6.55 11.10
CA PRO A 227 -7.16 -7.38 11.72
C PRO A 227 -7.89 -8.21 10.66
N VAL A 228 -8.54 -9.27 11.10
CA VAL A 228 -9.50 -10.08 10.36
C VAL A 228 -10.74 -10.23 11.23
N ARG A 229 -11.89 -9.96 10.62
CA ARG A 229 -13.18 -10.01 11.31
C ARG A 229 -13.69 -11.43 11.38
N ILE A 230 -13.92 -11.89 12.60
CA ILE A 230 -14.54 -13.17 12.90
C ILE A 230 -15.97 -12.91 13.34
N ASN A 231 -16.92 -13.35 12.51
CA ASN A 231 -18.34 -13.23 12.83
C ASN A 231 -18.70 -14.25 13.93
N THR A 232 -19.27 -13.75 15.02
CA THR A 232 -19.70 -14.54 16.18
C THR A 232 -21.22 -14.53 16.37
N SER A 233 -21.99 -14.00 15.41
CA SER A 233 -23.44 -13.79 15.54
C SER A 233 -24.23 -15.08 15.83
N LEU A 234 -23.67 -16.24 15.49
CA LEU A 234 -24.28 -17.54 15.78
C LEU A 234 -23.85 -18.03 17.16
N ASN A 235 -24.74 -17.90 18.15
CA ASN A 235 -24.50 -18.33 19.55
C ASN A 235 -23.25 -17.68 20.17
N THR A 236 -22.97 -16.42 19.81
CA THR A 236 -21.78 -15.68 20.23
C THR A 236 -20.45 -16.37 19.91
N GLN A 237 -20.43 -17.34 19.00
CA GLN A 237 -19.27 -18.15 18.64
C GLN A 237 -18.92 -17.97 17.16
N GLY A 238 -17.65 -17.72 16.90
CA GLY A 238 -17.05 -17.67 15.57
C GLY A 238 -15.86 -18.59 15.46
N TYR A 239 -15.38 -18.77 14.22
CA TYR A 239 -14.32 -19.71 13.91
C TYR A 239 -13.26 -19.05 13.03
N PHE A 240 -12.00 -19.38 13.27
CA PHE A 240 -10.88 -18.95 12.45
C PHE A 240 -9.88 -20.10 12.27
N TYR A 241 -9.12 -20.04 11.19
CA TYR A 241 -8.13 -21.06 10.85
C TYR A 241 -6.73 -20.46 10.87
N LEU A 242 -5.83 -21.08 11.65
CA LEU A 242 -4.40 -20.81 11.59
C LEU A 242 -3.75 -22.02 10.93
N ARG A 243 -3.11 -21.83 9.76
CA ARG A 243 -2.63 -22.94 8.93
C ARG A 243 -3.77 -23.94 8.65
N ALA A 244 -3.74 -25.13 9.25
CA ALA A 244 -4.79 -26.14 9.12
C ALA A 244 -5.64 -26.33 10.40
N SER A 245 -5.35 -25.56 11.46
CA SER A 245 -5.98 -25.70 12.77
C SER A 245 -7.19 -24.79 12.91
N LEU A 246 -8.33 -25.38 13.26
CA LEU A 246 -9.57 -24.68 13.56
C LEU A 246 -9.57 -24.23 15.02
N HIS A 247 -9.77 -22.94 15.23
CA HIS A 247 -9.97 -22.33 16.53
C HIS A 247 -11.37 -21.71 16.62
N ASN A 248 -11.92 -21.66 17.82
CA ASN A 248 -13.14 -20.93 18.10
C ASN A 248 -12.88 -19.72 18.99
N ILE A 249 -13.64 -18.67 18.72
CA ILE A 249 -13.67 -17.46 19.55
C ILE A 249 -15.11 -17.21 19.98
N THR A 250 -15.30 -16.92 21.26
CA THR A 250 -16.62 -16.65 21.82
C THR A 250 -16.65 -15.23 22.36
N THR A 251 -17.54 -14.37 21.86
CA THR A 251 -17.74 -13.01 22.35
C THR A 251 -18.68 -13.01 23.55
N GLY A 252 -18.48 -12.07 24.48
CA GLY A 252 -19.38 -11.85 25.60
C GLY A 252 -19.20 -10.46 26.22
N GLN A 253 -20.08 -10.11 27.16
CA GLN A 253 -20.01 -8.86 27.92
C GLN A 253 -20.07 -9.14 29.41
N ASP A 254 -19.34 -8.34 30.19
CA ASP A 254 -19.43 -8.28 31.65
C ASP A 254 -19.28 -6.83 32.15
N GLU A 255 -19.17 -6.65 33.47
CA GLU A 255 -19.07 -5.33 34.12
C GLU A 255 -17.88 -4.48 33.63
N ASN A 256 -16.85 -5.12 33.06
CA ASN A 256 -15.64 -4.45 32.57
C ASN A 256 -15.65 -4.28 31.04
N GLY A 257 -16.78 -4.57 30.37
CA GLY A 257 -16.98 -4.40 28.93
C GLY A 257 -16.96 -5.70 28.12
N SER A 258 -16.90 -5.57 26.79
CA SER A 258 -16.82 -6.69 25.85
C SER A 258 -15.52 -7.48 26.04
N TYR A 259 -15.60 -8.80 25.83
CA TYR A 259 -14.46 -9.71 25.89
C TYR A 259 -14.61 -10.85 24.88
N VAL A 260 -13.50 -11.53 24.62
CA VAL A 260 -13.44 -12.79 23.89
C VAL A 260 -12.83 -13.90 24.72
N VAL A 261 -13.30 -15.12 24.50
CA VAL A 261 -12.76 -16.37 25.04
C VAL A 261 -12.26 -17.20 23.87
N HIS A 262 -11.04 -17.74 23.99
CA HIS A 262 -10.37 -18.52 22.94
C HIS A 262 -10.39 -20.01 23.27
N ASP A 263 -10.89 -20.83 22.35
CA ASP A 263 -11.01 -22.28 22.48
C ASP A 263 -11.64 -22.72 23.82
N LEU A 264 -10.87 -23.44 24.64
CA LEU A 264 -11.25 -23.93 25.96
C LEU A 264 -10.60 -23.11 27.09
N ASP A 265 -9.82 -22.07 26.77
CA ASP A 265 -9.19 -21.20 27.76
C ASP A 265 -10.25 -20.26 28.36
N PRO A 266 -10.57 -20.35 29.67
CA PRO A 266 -11.59 -19.51 30.29
C PRO A 266 -11.16 -18.04 30.44
N THR A 267 -9.93 -17.69 30.09
CA THR A 267 -9.40 -16.32 30.17
C THR A 267 -10.20 -15.39 29.26
N LYS A 268 -10.62 -14.24 29.80
CA LYS A 268 -11.33 -13.20 29.07
C LYS A 268 -10.33 -12.20 28.53
N TYR A 269 -10.16 -12.17 27.22
CA TYR A 269 -9.29 -11.23 26.52
C TYR A 269 -10.11 -10.03 26.05
N ARG A 270 -9.56 -8.82 26.20
CA ARG A 270 -10.17 -7.55 25.80
C ARG A 270 -9.41 -6.92 24.64
N GLU A 271 -9.94 -5.84 24.10
CA GLU A 271 -9.26 -5.05 23.07
C GLU A 271 -7.85 -4.65 23.54
N GLY A 272 -6.86 -4.90 22.69
CA GLY A 272 -5.43 -4.72 22.98
C GLY A 272 -4.74 -5.94 23.60
N ASP A 273 -5.48 -6.90 24.18
CA ASP A 273 -4.89 -8.10 24.75
C ASP A 273 -4.36 -9.05 23.66
N VAL A 274 -3.41 -9.89 24.06
CA VAL A 274 -2.78 -10.89 23.19
C VAL A 274 -2.91 -12.27 23.85
N PHE A 275 -3.42 -13.23 23.10
CA PHE A 275 -3.48 -14.64 23.49
C PHE A 275 -2.60 -15.51 22.58
N LEU A 276 -2.40 -16.76 22.98
CA LEU A 276 -1.61 -17.75 22.22
C LEU A 276 -2.53 -18.79 21.61
N ALA A 277 -2.45 -18.97 20.29
CA ALA A 277 -3.14 -20.04 19.58
C ALA A 277 -2.11 -21.04 19.03
N ASN A 278 -2.35 -22.34 19.26
CA ASN A 278 -1.43 -23.39 18.83
C ASN A 278 -1.89 -24.02 17.51
N ASP A 279 -0.97 -24.18 16.56
CA ASP A 279 -1.25 -24.92 15.34
C ASP A 279 -1.17 -26.45 15.53
N GLU A 280 -1.40 -27.19 14.45
CA GLU A 280 -1.47 -28.66 14.43
C GLU A 280 -0.12 -29.31 14.79
N THR A 281 0.97 -28.55 14.72
CA THR A 281 2.32 -28.97 15.07
C THR A 281 2.73 -28.56 16.49
N GLY A 282 1.84 -27.89 17.23
CA GLY A 282 2.09 -27.39 18.58
C GLY A 282 2.91 -26.10 18.62
N ARG A 283 3.06 -25.38 17.51
CA ARG A 283 3.69 -24.05 17.52
C ARG A 283 2.66 -23.02 17.97
N SER A 284 3.06 -22.15 18.89
CA SER A 284 2.22 -21.07 19.40
C SER A 284 2.40 -19.80 18.58
N TRP A 285 1.28 -19.18 18.23
CA TRP A 285 1.20 -17.91 17.52
C TRP A 285 0.50 -16.88 18.39
N ARG A 286 1.01 -15.65 18.37
CA ARG A 286 0.44 -14.53 19.12
C ARG A 286 -0.68 -13.88 18.32
N ILE A 287 -1.87 -13.83 18.93
CA ILE A 287 -3.07 -13.24 18.34
C ILE A 287 -3.50 -12.06 19.18
N ARG A 288 -3.57 -10.87 18.57
CA ARG A 288 -4.08 -9.65 19.21
C ARG A 288 -5.56 -9.50 18.94
N VAL A 289 -6.29 -9.02 19.94
CA VAL A 289 -7.68 -8.58 19.81
C VAL A 289 -7.70 -7.09 19.53
N TYR A 290 -8.34 -6.67 18.44
CA TYR A 290 -8.38 -5.27 17.99
C TYR A 290 -9.68 -4.58 18.39
N GLU A 291 -10.81 -5.20 18.07
CA GLU A 291 -12.16 -4.64 18.32
C GLU A 291 -13.12 -5.78 18.68
N ILE A 292 -14.06 -5.53 19.58
CA ILE A 292 -15.06 -6.51 19.99
C ILE A 292 -16.46 -5.89 20.01
N ASP A 293 -17.32 -6.39 19.12
CA ASP A 293 -18.76 -6.17 19.22
C ASP A 293 -19.43 -7.43 19.76
N ALA A 294 -19.89 -7.34 21.00
CA ALA A 294 -20.56 -8.41 21.70
C ALA A 294 -22.02 -8.09 22.04
N ASP A 295 -22.60 -7.01 21.47
CA ASP A 295 -23.99 -6.64 21.73
C ASP A 295 -24.92 -7.38 20.75
N PRO A 296 -25.70 -8.38 21.20
CA PRO A 296 -26.59 -9.11 20.32
C PRO A 296 -27.76 -8.26 19.80
N SER A 297 -28.02 -7.08 20.39
CA SER A 297 -29.12 -6.20 19.96
C SER A 297 -28.89 -5.57 18.59
N ASP A 298 -27.63 -5.45 18.17
CA ASP A 298 -27.24 -4.95 16.85
C ASP A 298 -27.41 -6.02 15.74
N GLY A 299 -27.76 -7.25 16.12
CA GLY A 299 -28.01 -8.37 15.21
C GLY A 299 -26.76 -8.89 14.50
N ILE A 300 -25.60 -8.34 14.83
CA ILE A 300 -24.26 -8.75 14.38
C ILE A 300 -23.37 -8.67 15.61
N THR A 301 -22.67 -9.76 15.91
CA THR A 301 -21.56 -9.73 16.87
C THR A 301 -20.30 -10.22 16.17
N TYR A 302 -19.16 -9.67 16.53
CA TYR A 302 -17.88 -10.02 15.93
C TYR A 302 -16.71 -9.74 16.85
N ALA A 303 -15.57 -10.32 16.50
CA ALA A 303 -14.28 -9.97 17.05
C ALA A 303 -13.29 -9.76 15.91
N ASP A 304 -12.60 -8.63 15.92
CA ASP A 304 -11.47 -8.38 15.03
C ASP A 304 -10.20 -8.85 15.71
N ILE A 305 -9.55 -9.84 15.10
CA ILE A 305 -8.30 -10.44 15.61
C ILE A 305 -7.23 -10.41 14.54
N GLY A 306 -5.96 -10.44 14.92
CA GLY A 306 -4.87 -10.50 13.96
C GLY A 306 -3.63 -11.20 14.51
N ILE A 307 -2.95 -11.93 13.64
CA ILE A 307 -1.64 -12.51 13.94
C ILE A 307 -0.62 -11.37 13.99
N VAL A 308 0.11 -11.23 15.10
CA VAL A 308 1.12 -10.15 15.26
C VAL A 308 2.55 -10.60 15.00
N ASP A 309 2.77 -11.89 14.77
CA ASP A 309 4.10 -12.45 14.56
C ASP A 309 4.59 -12.28 13.11
N ARG A 310 5.59 -11.43 12.91
CA ARG A 310 6.20 -11.24 11.58
C ARG A 310 7.02 -12.44 11.10
N ASN A 311 7.39 -13.36 11.99
CA ASN A 311 8.06 -14.62 11.66
C ASN A 311 7.06 -15.78 11.50
N TYR A 312 5.87 -15.48 10.97
CA TYR A 312 4.83 -16.47 10.75
C TYR A 312 5.20 -17.49 9.68
N THR A 313 4.80 -18.75 9.88
CA THR A 313 4.94 -19.80 8.87
C THR A 313 3.57 -20.18 8.32
N PHE A 314 3.31 -19.79 7.09
CA PHE A 314 2.10 -20.12 6.33
C PHE A 314 2.14 -21.56 5.80
N LEU A 315 0.95 -22.12 5.62
CA LEU A 315 0.76 -23.41 4.96
C LEU A 315 0.07 -23.22 3.61
N PHE A 316 0.83 -23.23 2.52
CA PHE A 316 0.25 -23.32 1.17
C PHE A 316 0.24 -24.78 0.73
N PRO A 317 -0.93 -25.38 0.43
CA PRO A 317 -0.98 -26.77 -0.03
C PRO A 317 -0.16 -26.94 -1.30
N SER A 318 0.72 -27.93 -1.33
CA SER A 318 1.52 -28.27 -2.50
C SER A 318 0.65 -29.02 -3.49
N VAL A 319 0.59 -28.55 -4.73
CA VAL A 319 -0.12 -29.23 -5.83
C VAL A 319 0.95 -29.70 -6.80
N SER A 320 1.03 -31.01 -7.01
CA SER A 320 2.05 -31.61 -7.89
C SER A 320 1.95 -31.02 -9.29
N GLY A 321 3.09 -30.57 -9.84
CA GLY A 321 3.15 -30.03 -11.20
C GLY A 321 2.68 -28.58 -11.36
N GLU A 322 2.42 -27.87 -10.26
CA GLU A 322 2.01 -26.46 -10.29
C GLU A 322 2.89 -25.62 -9.35
N ASN A 323 2.98 -24.32 -9.65
CA ASN A 323 3.64 -23.29 -8.84
C ASN A 323 5.16 -23.45 -8.73
N HIS A 324 5.80 -23.80 -9.85
CA HIS A 324 7.25 -23.84 -10.02
C HIS A 324 7.87 -22.44 -10.15
N VAL A 325 7.44 -21.50 -9.31
CA VAL A 325 7.91 -20.10 -9.35
C VAL A 325 9.17 -19.96 -8.49
N ALA A 326 10.27 -19.51 -9.10
CA ALA A 326 11.54 -19.26 -8.45
C ALA A 326 11.43 -18.10 -7.44
N ALA A 327 12.03 -18.25 -6.26
CA ALA A 327 12.23 -17.11 -5.37
C ALA A 327 13.23 -16.10 -5.99
N SER A 328 12.97 -14.81 -5.76
CA SER A 328 13.72 -13.66 -6.25
C SER A 328 13.66 -12.51 -5.23
N GLU A 329 14.27 -11.37 -5.53
CA GLU A 329 14.17 -10.13 -4.75
C GLU A 329 12.73 -9.58 -4.65
N LEU A 330 11.86 -9.97 -5.57
CA LEU A 330 10.43 -9.61 -5.61
C LEU A 330 9.56 -10.51 -4.73
N THR A 331 10.15 -11.58 -4.19
CA THR A 331 9.41 -12.58 -3.42
C THR A 331 9.08 -12.07 -2.02
N VAL A 332 7.81 -12.18 -1.66
CA VAL A 332 7.30 -11.74 -0.35
C VAL A 332 7.19 -12.91 0.61
N VAL A 333 6.65 -14.03 0.14
CA VAL A 333 6.53 -15.29 0.87
C VAL A 333 7.17 -16.39 0.04
N LYS A 334 8.08 -17.15 0.66
CA LYS A 334 8.82 -18.23 0.03
C LYS A 334 8.83 -19.51 0.87
N THR A 335 9.12 -20.61 0.20
CA THR A 335 9.32 -21.91 0.83
C THR A 335 10.75 -22.08 1.35
N THR A 336 10.99 -23.13 2.13
CA THR A 336 12.33 -23.52 2.61
C THR A 336 13.27 -23.94 1.48
N ASN A 337 12.73 -24.39 0.35
CA ASN A 337 13.48 -24.76 -0.84
C ASN A 337 13.44 -23.68 -1.94
N ASP A 338 13.30 -22.39 -1.57
CA ASP A 338 13.40 -21.21 -2.43
C ASP A 338 12.47 -21.22 -3.66
N PHE A 339 11.21 -21.60 -3.44
CA PHE A 339 10.09 -21.31 -4.35
C PHE A 339 9.30 -20.14 -3.79
N ALA A 340 8.73 -19.31 -4.67
CA ALA A 340 7.83 -18.24 -4.28
C ALA A 340 6.38 -18.75 -4.20
N SER A 341 5.67 -18.37 -3.14
CA SER A 341 4.21 -18.52 -3.06
C SER A 341 3.51 -17.17 -3.22
N VAL A 342 4.26 -16.07 -3.04
CA VAL A 342 3.80 -14.71 -3.26
C VAL A 342 4.94 -13.89 -3.89
N GLN A 343 4.64 -13.18 -4.97
CA GLN A 343 5.55 -12.21 -5.58
C GLN A 343 4.86 -10.86 -5.76
N VAL A 344 5.65 -9.81 -5.59
CA VAL A 344 5.20 -8.43 -5.78
C VAL A 344 6.24 -7.67 -6.58
N ARG A 345 5.82 -7.16 -7.72
CA ARG A 345 6.60 -6.26 -8.56
C ARG A 345 6.09 -4.84 -8.39
N GLU A 346 6.95 -3.94 -7.93
CA GLU A 346 6.70 -2.49 -7.92
C GLU A 346 7.33 -1.84 -9.17
N GLY A 347 6.81 -0.69 -9.57
CA GLY A 347 7.34 0.07 -10.71
C GLY A 347 6.98 -0.58 -12.05
N VAL A 348 5.80 -1.18 -12.14
CA VAL A 348 5.33 -1.83 -13.36
C VAL A 348 4.87 -0.79 -14.37
N GLY A 349 5.44 -0.84 -15.57
CA GLY A 349 5.22 0.12 -16.67
C GLY A 349 6.41 1.06 -16.91
N SER A 350 6.45 1.69 -18.08
CA SER A 350 7.63 2.44 -18.56
C SER A 350 7.94 3.73 -17.75
N TYR A 351 7.01 4.20 -16.91
CA TYR A 351 7.11 5.49 -16.20
C TYR A 351 6.35 5.55 -14.85
N GLY A 352 5.86 4.42 -14.30
CA GLY A 352 4.85 4.40 -13.24
C GLY A 352 5.29 3.82 -11.89
N LYS A 353 4.43 4.00 -10.87
CA LYS A 353 4.55 3.39 -9.53
C LYS A 353 3.62 2.17 -9.33
N GLY A 354 3.00 1.70 -10.41
CA GLY A 354 2.05 0.59 -10.37
C GLY A 354 2.64 -0.69 -9.80
N ARG A 355 1.76 -1.52 -9.24
CA ARG A 355 2.12 -2.74 -8.51
C ARG A 355 1.43 -3.95 -9.11
N ALA A 356 2.16 -5.03 -9.31
CA ALA A 356 1.60 -6.31 -9.72
C ALA A 356 1.90 -7.35 -8.63
N VAL A 357 0.85 -8.02 -8.16
CA VAL A 357 0.92 -9.03 -7.10
C VAL A 357 0.44 -10.36 -7.65
N TRP A 358 1.25 -11.40 -7.47
CA TRP A 358 0.80 -12.77 -7.63
C TRP A 358 0.80 -13.47 -6.28
N ILE A 359 -0.28 -14.18 -5.98
CA ILE A 359 -0.38 -15.12 -4.87
C ILE A 359 -0.93 -16.45 -5.36
N LYS A 360 -0.28 -17.52 -4.90
CA LYS A 360 -0.74 -18.89 -5.09
C LYS A 360 -2.16 -19.07 -4.55
N ILE A 361 -3.01 -19.85 -5.24
CA ILE A 361 -4.37 -20.09 -4.74
C ILE A 361 -4.33 -20.85 -3.40
N TYR A 362 -5.28 -20.56 -2.53
CA TYR A 362 -5.39 -21.17 -1.22
C TYR A 362 -6.86 -21.30 -0.79
N ASP A 363 -7.11 -21.97 0.34
CA ASP A 363 -8.46 -22.14 0.89
C ASP A 363 -9.02 -20.79 1.38
N PRO A 364 -10.17 -20.32 0.86
CA PRO A 364 -10.85 -19.12 1.36
C PRO A 364 -11.10 -19.04 2.86
N ASN A 365 -11.08 -20.17 3.57
CA ASN A 365 -11.30 -20.22 5.02
C ASN A 365 -10.01 -19.96 5.83
N SER A 366 -8.83 -19.98 5.21
CA SER A 366 -7.53 -19.79 5.87
C SER A 366 -7.37 -18.35 6.35
N THR A 367 -7.62 -18.09 7.63
CA THR A 367 -7.66 -16.73 8.19
C THR A 367 -6.31 -16.02 8.10
N ASP A 368 -5.22 -16.75 8.33
CA ASP A 368 -3.85 -16.28 8.17
C ASP A 368 -3.52 -15.82 6.73
N LEU A 369 -3.90 -16.61 5.72
CA LEU A 369 -3.69 -16.27 4.31
C LEU A 369 -4.64 -15.17 3.84
N ASN A 370 -5.83 -15.09 4.41
CA ASN A 370 -6.77 -13.98 4.20
C ASN A 370 -6.23 -12.66 4.74
N GLN A 371 -5.62 -12.68 5.94
CA GLN A 371 -4.90 -11.54 6.52
C GLN A 371 -3.77 -11.10 5.58
N LEU A 372 -2.96 -12.05 5.09
CA LEU A 372 -1.89 -11.79 4.12
C LEU A 372 -2.44 -11.18 2.81
N LEU A 373 -3.50 -11.74 2.23
CA LEU A 373 -4.13 -11.21 1.01
C LEU A 373 -4.59 -9.77 1.21
N ARG A 374 -5.27 -9.48 2.32
CA ARG A 374 -5.75 -8.13 2.64
C ARG A 374 -4.59 -7.14 2.74
N SER A 375 -3.51 -7.49 3.42
CA SER A 375 -2.29 -6.67 3.51
C SER A 375 -1.65 -6.40 2.15
N MET A 376 -1.58 -7.41 1.28
CA MET A 376 -1.07 -7.24 -0.08
C MET A 376 -1.96 -6.35 -0.95
N MET A 377 -3.29 -6.45 -0.81
CA MET A 377 -4.22 -5.64 -1.58
C MET A 377 -4.16 -4.17 -1.16
N ILE A 378 -3.99 -3.90 0.14
CA ILE A 378 -3.75 -2.54 0.64
C ILE A 378 -2.45 -1.98 0.06
N TYR A 379 -1.36 -2.76 0.12
CA TYR A 379 -0.09 -2.37 -0.48
C TYR A 379 -0.21 -2.10 -1.99
N ALA A 380 -0.88 -3.00 -2.72
CA ALA A 380 -1.06 -2.91 -4.16
C ALA A 380 -1.96 -1.75 -4.60
N ALA A 381 -2.98 -1.39 -3.82
CA ALA A 381 -3.85 -0.23 -4.06
C ALA A 381 -3.12 1.12 -3.86
N GLY A 382 -1.94 1.08 -3.25
CA GLY A 382 -1.08 2.22 -2.99
C GLY A 382 -1.29 2.83 -1.60
N GLU A 383 -0.16 3.11 -0.93
CA GLU A 383 -0.11 3.68 0.41
C GLU A 383 0.38 5.13 0.38
N ARG A 384 -0.09 5.90 -0.60
CA ARG A 384 0.32 7.30 -0.76
C ARG A 384 -0.91 8.19 -0.81
N PHE A 385 -1.04 9.03 0.20
CA PHE A 385 -1.97 10.15 0.17
C PHE A 385 -1.27 11.38 -0.39
N VAL A 386 -1.99 12.14 -1.21
CA VAL A 386 -1.53 13.41 -1.78
C VAL A 386 -2.66 14.43 -1.64
N MET A 387 -2.38 15.53 -0.96
CA MET A 387 -3.20 16.74 -0.91
C MET A 387 -2.46 17.85 -1.65
N GLU A 388 -3.10 18.46 -2.63
CA GLU A 388 -2.53 19.51 -3.48
C GLU A 388 -3.44 20.73 -3.49
N HIS A 389 -2.86 21.91 -3.29
CA HIS A 389 -3.55 23.18 -3.52
C HIS A 389 -3.16 23.76 -4.89
N TYR A 390 -3.52 23.06 -5.99
CA TYR A 390 -3.26 23.43 -7.40
C TYR A 390 -1.78 23.71 -7.75
N PRO A 391 -1.26 23.48 -8.97
CA PRO A 391 -1.74 22.63 -10.07
C PRO A 391 -1.21 21.18 -9.96
N THR A 392 -1.84 20.26 -10.72
CA THR A 392 -1.53 18.81 -10.75
C THR A 392 -0.11 18.45 -11.20
N LYS A 393 0.63 19.40 -11.79
CA LYS A 393 2.03 19.23 -12.17
C LYS A 393 2.90 20.14 -11.32
N LEU A 394 3.84 19.55 -10.59
CA LEU A 394 4.84 20.30 -9.83
C LEU A 394 5.60 21.26 -10.76
N PRO A 395 5.82 22.52 -10.34
CA PRO A 395 6.61 23.45 -11.12
C PRO A 395 8.07 22.99 -11.22
N THR A 396 8.82 23.59 -12.13
CA THR A 396 10.26 23.30 -12.29
C THR A 396 11.10 23.68 -11.07
N ARG A 397 10.58 24.56 -10.21
CA ARG A 397 11.24 25.01 -8.98
C ARG A 397 10.29 24.89 -7.80
N TYR A 398 10.68 24.09 -6.83
CA TYR A 398 9.99 23.89 -5.56
C TYR A 398 11.03 23.55 -4.49
N VAL A 399 10.64 23.66 -3.24
CA VAL A 399 11.36 23.09 -2.10
C VAL A 399 10.51 22.02 -1.44
N SER A 400 11.15 21.06 -0.79
CA SER A 400 10.44 20.02 -0.06
C SER A 400 11.16 19.68 1.23
N THR A 401 10.40 19.57 2.30
CA THR A 401 10.85 19.03 3.58
C THR A 401 10.13 17.73 3.87
N SER A 402 10.69 16.90 4.74
CA SER A 402 10.07 15.63 5.13
C SER A 402 10.30 15.34 6.61
N MET A 403 9.30 14.76 7.24
CA MET A 403 9.33 14.34 8.63
C MET A 403 8.87 12.88 8.72
N ILE A 404 9.49 12.13 9.62
CA ILE A 404 9.00 10.82 10.03
C ILE A 404 8.07 11.04 11.22
N LEU A 405 6.79 10.71 11.05
CA LEU A 405 5.82 10.75 12.13
C LEU A 405 5.76 9.37 12.76
N SER A 406 6.37 9.22 13.93
CA SER A 406 6.26 8.03 14.79
C SER A 406 5.77 8.48 16.17
N ASP A 407 4.51 8.21 16.48
CA ASP A 407 3.90 8.63 17.74
C ASP A 407 3.24 7.43 18.44
N ALA A 408 2.96 7.53 19.73
CA ALA A 408 2.31 6.48 20.52
C ALA A 408 0.92 6.09 19.99
N TYR A 409 0.32 6.94 19.16
CA TYR A 409 -0.97 6.69 18.51
C TYR A 409 -0.88 5.78 17.28
N PHE A 410 0.32 5.57 16.75
CA PHE A 410 0.52 4.78 15.55
C PHE A 410 1.47 3.63 15.84
N ASP A 411 1.02 2.43 15.50
CA ASP A 411 1.90 1.27 15.52
C ASP A 411 3.00 1.40 14.41
N PHE A 412 2.85 2.33 13.44
CA PHE A 412 3.80 2.55 12.33
C PHE A 412 4.24 4.00 12.11
N PRO A 413 5.50 4.21 11.68
CA PRO A 413 5.93 5.50 11.20
C PRO A 413 5.38 5.80 9.79
N PHE A 414 4.94 7.04 9.60
CA PHE A 414 4.59 7.60 8.29
C PHE A 414 5.67 8.59 7.83
N VAL A 415 5.91 8.68 6.52
CA VAL A 415 6.74 9.77 5.97
C VAL A 415 5.82 10.85 5.45
N VAL A 416 5.88 12.01 6.08
CA VAL A 416 5.10 13.18 5.71
C VAL A 416 6.01 14.14 4.98
N LYS A 417 5.71 14.42 3.72
CA LYS A 417 6.48 15.30 2.84
C LYS A 417 5.64 16.52 2.51
N LEU A 418 6.16 17.70 2.82
CA LEU A 418 5.54 18.97 2.43
C LEU A 418 6.39 19.61 1.34
N ILE A 419 5.77 19.89 0.21
CA ILE A 419 6.38 20.51 -0.96
C ILE A 419 5.74 21.89 -1.11
N GLY A 420 6.54 22.92 -1.33
CA GLY A 420 6.06 24.29 -1.50
C GLY A 420 6.76 25.03 -2.63
N TRP A 421 6.04 25.97 -3.25
CA TRP A 421 6.57 26.84 -4.29
C TRP A 421 5.84 28.18 -4.31
N PHE A 422 6.55 29.22 -4.77
CA PHE A 422 5.97 30.55 -4.92
C PHE A 422 5.08 30.63 -6.16
N VAL A 423 3.99 31.36 -6.04
CA VAL A 423 3.12 31.79 -7.13
C VAL A 423 3.47 33.25 -7.43
N TYR A 424 4.07 33.48 -8.60
CA TYR A 424 4.41 34.82 -9.09
C TYR A 424 3.45 35.29 -10.17
#